data_AF-A2DZ53-F1
#
_entry.id   AF-A2DZ53-F1
#
_cell.length_a   1.000
_cell.length_b   1.000
_cell.length_c   1.000
_cell.angle_alpha   90.00
_cell.angle_beta   90.00
_cell.angle_gamma   90.00
#
_symmetry.space_group_name_H-M   'P 1'
#
loop_
_entity.id
_entity.type
_entity.pdbx_description
1 polymer ?
#
loop_
_entity_poly.entity_id
_entity_poly.type
_entity_poly.pdbx_seq_one_letter_code
_entity_poly.pdbx_strand_id
1 'polypeptide(L)'
;MSEQDVHPDKYTKFRSSYKYYIDTFNALYQLKTENEEELIKIYKLIKTELIDSNKYHPQIIMRDILCIIPYNNRYTKSYLFLAKLISDDYQVKMVSDVK
;
A
#
# COMPACT_ATOMS: atom_id res chain seq x y z
N MET A 1 10.48 -28.57 23.70
CA MET A 1 10.34 -29.42 22.51
C MET A 1 8.93 -29.31 21.96
N SER A 2 8.80 -28.57 20.88
CA SER A 2 7.83 -28.80 19.81
C SER A 2 8.50 -28.20 18.58
N GLU A 3 9.50 -28.91 18.04
CA GLU A 3 9.96 -28.67 16.68
C GLU A 3 8.81 -29.10 15.77
N GLN A 4 7.87 -28.18 15.59
CA GLN A 4 6.90 -28.30 14.53
C GLN A 4 7.70 -28.03 13.27
N ASP A 5 7.98 -29.08 12.51
CA ASP A 5 8.39 -29.03 11.12
C ASP A 5 7.29 -28.29 10.34
N VAL A 6 7.29 -26.96 10.45
CA VAL A 6 6.50 -26.08 9.59
C VAL A 6 7.18 -26.20 8.24
N HIS A 7 6.69 -27.14 7.42
CA HIS A 7 7.18 -27.38 6.07
C HIS A 7 7.35 -26.02 5.36
N PRO A 8 8.58 -25.50 5.23
CA PRO A 8 8.80 -24.08 4.88
C PRO A 8 8.22 -23.76 3.50
N ASP A 9 8.10 -24.79 2.67
CA ASP A 9 7.75 -24.72 1.27
C ASP A 9 6.42 -24.01 0.97
N LYS A 10 5.32 -24.34 1.66
CA LYS A 10 4.00 -23.82 1.25
C LYS A 10 3.82 -22.35 1.62
N TYR A 11 4.16 -21.99 2.87
CA TYR A 11 4.10 -20.60 3.32
C TYR A 11 5.11 -19.72 2.60
N THR A 12 6.35 -20.17 2.41
CA THR A 12 7.39 -19.37 1.75
C THR A 12 7.08 -19.16 0.27
N LYS A 13 6.53 -20.17 -0.44
CA LYS A 13 6.07 -20.01 -1.82
C LYS A 13 4.93 -19.00 -1.92
N PHE A 14 3.92 -19.12 -1.05
CA PHE A 14 2.79 -18.19 -1.04
C PHE A 14 3.21 -16.77 -0.66
N ARG A 15 4.05 -16.60 0.36
CA ARG A 15 4.58 -15.29 0.76
C ARG A 15 5.39 -14.65 -0.37
N SER A 16 6.21 -15.44 -1.06
CA SER A 16 6.99 -14.96 -2.20
C SER A 16 6.11 -14.50 -3.36
N SER A 17 5.01 -15.22 -3.64
CA SER A 17 4.08 -14.82 -4.71
C SER A 17 3.32 -13.53 -4.42
N TYR A 18 3.15 -13.15 -3.15
CA TYR A 18 2.50 -11.90 -2.72
C TYR A 18 3.48 -10.88 -2.10
N LYS A 19 4.79 -11.09 -2.29
CA LYS A 19 5.83 -10.25 -1.69
C LYS A 19 5.65 -8.77 -2.03
N TYR A 20 5.34 -8.45 -3.29
CA TYR A 20 5.09 -7.08 -3.74
C TYR A 20 3.97 -6.40 -2.93
N TYR A 21 2.86 -7.10 -2.67
CA TYR A 21 1.74 -6.59 -1.89
C TYR A 21 2.15 -6.36 -0.44
N ILE A 22 2.79 -7.36 0.17
CA ILE A 22 3.24 -7.30 1.56
C ILE A 22 4.22 -6.14 1.75
N ASP A 23 5.21 -6.00 0.87
CA ASP A 23 6.24 -4.98 0.96
C ASP A 23 5.64 -3.57 0.75
N THR A 24 4.70 -3.42 -0.18
CA THR A 24 4.01 -2.14 -0.44
C THR A 24 3.18 -1.70 0.77
N PHE A 25 2.35 -2.59 1.32
CA PHE A 25 1.53 -2.25 2.48
C PHE A 25 2.36 -2.06 3.75
N ASN A 26 3.44 -2.83 3.92
CA ASN A 26 4.38 -2.57 5.02
C ASN A 26 4.98 -1.17 4.92
N ALA A 27 5.37 -0.73 3.72
CA ALA A 27 5.90 0.62 3.51
C ALA A 27 4.85 1.70 3.84
N LEU A 28 3.58 1.49 3.45
CA LEU A 28 2.47 2.39 3.78
C LEU A 28 2.21 2.47 5.28
N TYR A 29 2.09 1.35 5.98
CA TYR A 29 1.83 1.33 7.42
C TYR A 29 3.02 1.82 8.26
N GLN A 30 4.25 1.64 7.77
CA GLN A 30 5.48 2.10 8.44
C GLN A 30 5.90 3.51 8.00
N LEU A 31 5.11 4.20 7.18
CA LEU A 31 5.40 5.53 6.69
C LEU A 31 5.63 6.51 7.85
N LYS A 32 6.80 7.14 7.87
CA LYS A 32 7.28 8.05 8.91
C LYS A 32 7.88 9.34 8.36
N THR A 33 7.48 9.72 7.17
CA THR A 33 8.08 10.83 6.42
C THR A 33 7.00 11.74 5.85
N GLU A 34 7.33 13.03 5.80
CA GLU A 34 6.58 14.06 5.08
C GLU A 34 7.38 14.56 3.86
N ASN A 35 8.55 13.97 3.58
CA ASN A 35 9.38 14.36 2.45
C ASN A 35 8.72 13.93 1.13
N GLU A 36 8.31 14.90 0.32
CA GLU A 36 7.64 14.68 -0.96
C GLU A 36 8.44 13.76 -1.90
N GLU A 37 9.77 13.84 -1.93
CA GLU A 37 10.59 12.98 -2.78
C GLU A 37 10.48 11.50 -2.38
N GLU A 38 10.43 11.23 -1.07
CA GLU A 38 10.22 9.88 -0.55
C GLU A 38 8.80 9.40 -0.82
N LEU A 39 7.81 10.28 -0.66
CA LEU A 39 6.41 9.97 -1.01
C LEU A 39 6.25 9.67 -2.50
N ILE A 40 6.93 10.40 -3.38
CA ILE A 40 6.93 10.12 -4.82
C ILE A 40 7.54 8.75 -5.13
N LYS A 41 8.59 8.33 -4.40
CA LYS A 41 9.15 6.97 -4.54
C LYS A 41 8.15 5.89 -4.13
N ILE A 42 7.45 6.10 -3.00
CA ILE A 42 6.40 5.20 -2.53
C ILE A 42 5.25 5.14 -3.54
N TYR A 43 4.82 6.29 -4.06
CA TYR A 43 3.79 6.38 -5.09
C TYR A 43 4.16 5.59 -6.34
N LYS A 44 5.40 5.75 -6.85
CA LYS A 44 5.89 5.00 -8.01
C LYS A 44 5.84 3.49 -7.77
N LEU A 45 6.21 3.03 -6.58
CA LEU A 45 6.15 1.61 -6.21
C LEU A 45 4.70 1.10 -6.19
N ILE A 46 3.77 1.85 -5.61
CA ILE A 46 2.33 1.52 -5.63
C ILE A 46 1.81 1.42 -7.06
N LYS A 47 2.15 2.42 -7.89
CA LYS A 47 1.77 2.49 -9.29
C LYS A 47 2.26 1.26 -10.06
N THR A 48 3.56 0.96 -10.02
CA THR A 48 4.13 -0.14 -10.80
C THR A 48 3.72 -1.51 -10.28
N GLU A 49 3.76 -1.73 -8.97
CA GLU A 49 3.57 -3.06 -8.37
C GLU A 49 2.11 -3.45 -8.23
N LEU A 50 1.20 -2.50 -8.01
CA LEU A 50 -0.21 -2.78 -7.73
C LEU A 50 -1.15 -2.40 -8.88
N ILE A 51 -0.97 -1.22 -9.49
CA ILE A 51 -1.91 -0.69 -10.48
C ILE A 51 -1.52 -1.13 -11.90
N ASP A 52 -0.30 -0.84 -12.34
CA ASP A 52 0.17 -1.14 -13.70
C ASP A 52 0.29 -2.65 -13.94
N SER A 53 0.53 -3.43 -12.89
CA SER A 53 0.49 -4.90 -12.93
C SER A 53 -0.93 -5.48 -13.07
N ASN A 54 -1.94 -4.61 -13.14
CA ASN A 54 -3.37 -4.89 -13.27
C ASN A 54 -3.94 -5.78 -12.15
N LYS A 55 -3.30 -5.74 -10.97
CA LYS A 55 -3.68 -6.54 -9.80
C LYS A 55 -4.74 -5.84 -8.95
N TYR A 56 -4.73 -4.50 -8.89
CA TYR A 56 -5.63 -3.72 -8.08
C TYR A 56 -6.17 -2.49 -8.82
N HIS A 57 -7.46 -2.21 -8.60
CA HIS A 57 -8.09 -1.01 -9.14
C HIS A 57 -7.64 0.24 -8.35
N PRO A 58 -7.32 1.37 -9.01
CA PRO A 58 -6.85 2.59 -8.35
C PRO A 58 -7.77 3.07 -7.21
N GLN A 59 -9.09 2.92 -7.38
CA GLN A 59 -10.09 3.25 -6.36
C GLN A 59 -9.89 2.48 -5.05
N ILE A 60 -9.54 1.19 -5.14
CA ILE A 60 -9.35 0.34 -3.96
C ILE A 60 -8.09 0.78 -3.21
N ILE A 61 -6.99 1.02 -3.93
CA ILE A 61 -5.74 1.49 -3.34
C ILE A 61 -5.91 2.85 -2.68
N MET A 62 -6.62 3.77 -3.34
CA MET A 62 -6.92 5.09 -2.77
C MET A 62 -7.76 4.96 -1.49
N ARG A 63 -8.77 4.07 -1.47
CA ARG A 63 -9.54 3.77 -0.25
C ARG A 63 -8.66 3.26 0.86
N ASP A 64 -7.81 2.28 0.56
CA ASP A 64 -6.97 1.63 1.57
C ASP A 64 -5.98 2.64 2.19
N ILE A 65 -5.39 3.52 1.38
CA ILE A 65 -4.53 4.61 1.86
C ILE A 65 -5.30 5.55 2.81
N LEU A 66 -6.52 5.94 2.45
CA LEU A 66 -7.34 6.82 3.30
C LEU A 66 -7.73 6.12 4.61
N CYS A 67 -8.03 4.83 4.58
CA CYS A 67 -8.34 4.03 5.77
C CYS A 67 -7.14 3.83 6.72
N ILE A 68 -5.90 4.12 6.30
CA ILE A 68 -4.72 4.06 7.17
C ILE A 68 -4.62 5.30 8.07
N ILE A 69 -5.16 6.45 7.62
CA ILE A 69 -5.03 7.74 8.30
C ILE A 69 -5.42 7.69 9.79
N PRO A 70 -6.54 7.06 10.20
CA PRO A 70 -6.91 6.99 11.63
C PRO A 70 -5.86 6.30 12.51
N TYR A 71 -5.07 5.38 11.95
CA TYR A 71 -4.09 4.57 12.69
C TYR A 71 -2.68 5.17 12.72
N ASN A 72 -2.37 6.08 11.79
CA ASN A 72 -1.06 6.76 11.72
C ASN A 72 -1.23 8.26 11.43
N ASN A 73 -2.07 8.90 12.25
CA ASN A 73 -2.55 10.27 12.07
C ASN A 73 -1.43 11.33 11.99
N ARG A 74 -0.25 11.08 12.57
CA ARG A 74 0.90 11.98 12.51
C ARG A 74 1.26 12.35 11.07
N TYR A 75 1.11 11.41 10.13
CA TYR A 75 1.49 11.59 8.74
C TYR A 75 0.29 11.74 7.81
N THR A 76 -0.85 12.24 8.32
CA THR A 76 -2.08 12.44 7.54
C THR A 76 -1.83 13.18 6.22
N LYS A 77 -1.00 14.23 6.24
CA LYS A 77 -0.65 14.99 5.03
C LYS A 77 0.00 14.13 3.97
N SER A 78 0.90 13.24 4.37
CA SER A 78 1.58 12.30 3.47
C SER A 78 0.60 11.33 2.80
N TYR A 79 -0.35 10.78 3.56
CA TYR A 79 -1.38 9.90 2.99
C TYR A 79 -2.33 10.64 2.04
N LEU A 80 -2.74 11.87 2.39
CA LEU A 80 -3.56 12.71 1.51
C LEU A 80 -2.81 13.08 0.23
N PHE A 81 -1.51 13.34 0.32
CA PHE A 81 -0.65 13.58 -0.85
C PHE A 81 -0.61 12.37 -1.78
N LEU A 82 -0.39 11.16 -1.23
CA LEU A 82 -0.44 9.91 -2.00
C LEU A 82 -1.81 9.68 -2.65
N ALA A 83 -2.90 9.90 -1.90
CA ALA A 83 -4.26 9.77 -2.42
C ALA A 83 -4.55 10.76 -3.55
N LYS A 84 -4.06 12.00 -3.43
CA LYS A 84 -4.17 13.01 -4.48
C LYS A 84 -3.43 12.59 -5.75
N LEU A 85 -2.21 12.09 -5.64
CA LEU A 85 -1.47 11.60 -6.82
C LEU A 85 -2.22 10.49 -7.56
N ILE A 86 -2.82 9.54 -6.84
CA ILE A 86 -3.65 8.47 -7.44
C ILE A 86 -4.90 9.06 -8.09
N SER A 87 -5.58 9.99 -7.42
CA SER A 87 -6.76 10.68 -7.96
C SER A 87 -6.43 11.43 -9.25
N ASP A 88 -5.29 12.13 -9.29
CA ASP A 88 -4.87 12.94 -10.43
C ASP A 88 -4.45 12.05 -11.63
N ASP A 89 -3.64 11.01 -11.40
CA ASP A 89 -3.16 10.12 -12.46
C ASP A 89 -4.27 9.22 -13.03
N TYR A 90 -5.16 8.71 -12.19
CA TYR A 90 -6.17 7.72 -12.58
C TYR A 90 -7.60 8.28 -12.62
N GLN A 91 -7.77 9.59 -12.40
CA GLN A 91 -9.05 10.30 -12.44
C GLN A 91 -10.10 9.68 -11.51
N VAL A 92 -9.68 9.24 -10.32
CA VAL A 92 -10.57 8.63 -9.32
C VAL A 92 -11.38 9.73 -8.63
N LYS A 93 -12.65 9.89 -9.02
CA LYS A 93 -13.51 10.99 -8.52
C LYS A 93 -14.20 10.70 -7.19
N MET A 94 -14.51 9.45 -6.90
CA MET A 94 -15.18 9.06 -5.66
C MET A 94 -14.65 7.74 -5.14
N VAL A 95 -14.54 7.67 -3.82
CA VAL A 95 -14.24 6.45 -3.07
C VAL A 95 -15.33 6.29 -2.03
N SER A 96 -16.05 5.17 -2.06
CA SER A 96 -17.06 4.84 -1.05
C SER A 96 -16.42 4.14 0.14
N ASP A 97 -17.09 4.21 1.30
CA ASP A 97 -16.78 3.41 2.50
C ASP A 97 -15.40 3.67 3.13
N VAL A 98 -15.02 4.94 3.25
CA VAL A 98 -13.85 5.36 4.06
C VAL A 98 -14.28 5.39 5.53
N LYS A 99 -13.53 4.71 6.41
CA LYS A 99 -13.78 4.64 7.86
C LYS A 99 -12.93 5.62 8.66
#